data_AF-E4TWI2-F1
#
_entry.id   AF-E4TWI2-F1
#
_cell.length_a   1.000
_cell.length_b   1.000
_cell.length_c   1.000
_cell.angle_alpha   90.00
_cell.angle_beta   90.00
_cell.angle_gamma   90.00
#
_symmetry.space_group_name_H-M   'P 1'
#
loop_
_entity.id
_entity.type
_entity.pdbx_description
1 polymer ?
#
loop_
_entity_poly.entity_id
_entity_poly.type
_entity_poly.pdbx_seq_one_letter_code
_entity_poly.pdbx_strand_id
1 'polypeptide(L)'
;MKTSARNELKGTISEIKTGQINSEVVLSIGSGIVIKSVITNESVDEMELSVGDTAYAIIKAPFVMVAKDKPTNISTRNIIETKVTEVKNGMVNSELKLAMGSQTLTAVITEDAVEDLHFNVGDTVYALIKANFIILAK
;
A
#
# COMPACT_ATOMS: atom_id res chain seq x y z
N MET A 1 1.31 -14.64 -7.78
CA MET A 1 0.04 -14.89 -8.48
C MET A 1 0.11 -14.19 -9.84
N LYS A 2 -0.91 -14.27 -10.71
CA LYS A 2 -0.98 -13.41 -11.89
C LYS A 2 -2.16 -12.46 -11.72
N THR A 3 -1.88 -11.21 -11.37
CA THR A 3 -2.90 -10.17 -11.20
C THR A 3 -2.54 -8.93 -12.03
N SER A 4 -3.50 -8.02 -12.22
CA SER A 4 -3.22 -6.72 -12.83
C SER A 4 -2.71 -5.68 -11.82
N ALA A 5 -2.64 -6.04 -10.52
CA ALA A 5 -2.04 -5.19 -9.52
C ALA A 5 -0.53 -5.06 -9.78
N ARG A 6 0.06 -3.94 -9.35
CA ARG A 6 1.51 -3.70 -9.49
C ARG A 6 2.26 -3.89 -8.18
N ASN A 7 1.52 -4.02 -7.09
CA ASN A 7 2.06 -4.16 -5.75
C ASN A 7 1.55 -5.48 -5.20
N GLU A 8 2.46 -6.44 -5.03
CA GLU A 8 2.22 -7.70 -4.34
C GLU A 8 3.23 -7.77 -3.20
N LEU A 9 2.88 -7.16 -2.06
CA LEU A 9 3.78 -7.02 -0.93
C LEU A 9 3.69 -8.25 -0.03
N LYS A 10 4.76 -9.03 0.03
CA LYS A 10 4.83 -10.20 0.92
C LYS A 10 5.05 -9.75 2.35
N GLY A 11 4.32 -10.35 3.28
CA GLY A 11 4.49 -10.12 4.71
C GLY A 11 4.01 -11.28 5.58
N THR A 12 4.18 -11.10 6.87
CA THR A 12 3.68 -12.01 7.91
C THR A 12 2.57 -11.31 8.67
N ILE A 13 1.45 -11.99 8.89
CA ILE A 13 0.34 -11.46 9.70
C ILE A 13 0.83 -11.35 11.15
N SER A 14 0.84 -10.11 11.65
CA SER A 14 1.30 -9.76 12.99
C SER A 14 0.14 -9.52 13.97
N GLU A 15 -1.04 -9.15 13.46
CA GLU A 15 -2.25 -8.91 14.26
C GLU A 15 -3.49 -9.12 13.39
N ILE A 16 -4.54 -9.70 13.98
CA ILE A 16 -5.90 -9.71 13.42
C ILE A 16 -6.82 -9.15 14.50
N LYS A 17 -7.51 -8.06 14.20
CA LYS A 17 -8.50 -7.44 15.07
C LYS A 17 -9.89 -7.59 14.47
N THR A 18 -10.63 -8.57 14.98
CA THR A 18 -12.00 -8.86 14.55
C THR A 18 -12.99 -7.85 15.14
N GLY A 19 -13.72 -7.16 14.25
CA GLY A 19 -14.86 -6.32 14.60
C GLY A 19 -16.19 -7.03 14.37
N GLN A 20 -17.29 -6.29 14.48
CA GLN A 20 -18.64 -6.86 14.31
C GLN A 20 -18.93 -7.35 12.89
N ILE A 21 -18.36 -6.68 11.88
CA ILE A 21 -18.61 -6.96 10.45
C ILE A 21 -17.29 -7.24 9.69
N ASN A 22 -16.26 -6.46 9.98
CA ASN A 22 -14.97 -6.53 9.31
C ASN A 22 -13.85 -6.74 10.32
N SER A 23 -12.75 -7.30 9.83
CA SER A 23 -11.51 -7.50 10.56
C SER A 23 -10.42 -6.58 9.99
N GLU A 24 -9.65 -5.94 10.87
CA GLU A 24 -8.38 -5.32 10.49
C GLU A 24 -7.28 -6.39 10.58
N VAL A 25 -6.55 -6.60 9.49
CA VAL A 25 -5.41 -7.52 9.42
C VAL A 25 -4.15 -6.71 9.20
N VAL A 26 -3.15 -6.90 10.06
CA VAL A 26 -1.89 -6.16 10.03
C VAL A 26 -0.75 -7.07 9.57
N LEU A 27 -0.16 -6.78 8.42
CA LEU A 27 0.99 -7.49 7.85
C LEU A 27 2.26 -6.73 8.18
N SER A 28 3.25 -7.40 8.77
CA SER A 28 4.63 -6.93 8.82
C SER A 28 5.32 -7.29 7.50
N ILE A 29 5.82 -6.29 6.78
CA ILE A 29 6.45 -6.46 5.46
C ILE A 29 7.97 -6.21 5.49
N GLY A 30 8.55 -6.18 6.70
CA GLY A 30 9.98 -5.98 6.93
C GLY A 30 10.36 -4.52 7.20
N SER A 31 11.59 -4.30 7.70
CA SER A 31 12.15 -2.96 8.00
C SER A 31 11.28 -2.10 8.93
N GLY A 32 10.49 -2.72 9.81
CA GLY A 32 9.55 -2.01 10.70
C GLY A 32 8.28 -1.48 10.01
N ILE A 33 8.09 -1.78 8.72
CA ILE A 33 6.92 -1.33 7.96
C ILE A 33 5.77 -2.33 8.12
N VAL A 34 4.58 -1.79 8.36
CA VAL A 34 3.34 -2.56 8.46
C VAL A 34 2.32 -2.10 7.43
N ILE A 35 1.53 -3.04 6.92
CA ILE A 35 0.39 -2.81 6.03
C ILE A 35 -0.87 -3.28 6.74
N LYS A 36 -1.87 -2.40 6.81
CA LYS A 36 -3.19 -2.67 7.37
C LYS A 36 -4.20 -2.87 6.23
N SER A 37 -4.82 -4.03 6.20
CA SER A 37 -5.98 -4.30 5.34
C SER A 37 -7.24 -4.44 6.20
N VAL A 38 -8.38 -4.04 5.65
CA VAL A 38 -9.70 -4.31 6.25
C VAL A 38 -10.48 -5.18 5.28
N ILE A 39 -10.81 -6.39 5.71
CA ILE A 39 -11.58 -7.39 4.96
C ILE A 39 -12.78 -7.87 5.79
N THR A 40 -13.73 -8.56 5.17
CA THR A 40 -14.88 -9.12 5.89
C THR A 40 -14.41 -10.21 6.86
N ASN A 41 -15.16 -10.44 7.93
CA ASN A 41 -14.89 -11.56 8.83
C ASN A 41 -14.96 -12.90 8.08
N GLU A 42 -15.91 -13.04 7.15
CA GLU A 42 -16.03 -14.21 6.27
C GLU A 42 -14.73 -14.47 5.48
N SER A 43 -14.09 -13.44 4.91
CA SER A 43 -12.82 -13.63 4.20
C SER A 43 -11.67 -14.07 5.13
N VAL A 44 -11.66 -13.64 6.40
CA VAL A 44 -10.68 -14.13 7.38
C VAL A 44 -10.88 -15.63 7.63
N ASP A 45 -12.14 -16.03 7.81
CA ASP A 45 -12.52 -17.42 8.11
C ASP A 45 -12.28 -18.34 6.91
N GLU A 46 -12.72 -17.95 5.70
CA GLU A 46 -12.55 -18.72 4.46
C GLU A 46 -11.08 -18.92 4.08
N MET A 47 -10.23 -17.93 4.35
CA MET A 47 -8.79 -18.01 4.09
C MET A 47 -8.01 -18.64 5.26
N GLU A 48 -8.70 -18.98 6.35
CA GLU A 48 -8.14 -19.51 7.59
C GLU A 48 -6.95 -18.67 8.08
N LEU A 49 -7.08 -17.34 8.06
CA LEU A 49 -5.97 -16.45 8.41
C LEU A 49 -5.68 -16.51 9.91
N SER A 50 -4.40 -16.69 10.24
CA SER A 50 -3.90 -16.69 11.61
C SER A 50 -2.67 -15.79 11.76
N VAL A 51 -2.46 -15.26 12.97
CA VAL A 51 -1.21 -14.56 13.32
C VAL A 51 -0.04 -15.53 13.12
N GLY A 52 1.01 -15.06 12.44
CA GLY A 52 2.16 -15.88 12.03
C GLY A 52 2.09 -16.38 10.59
N ASP A 53 0.92 -16.34 9.95
CA ASP A 53 0.79 -16.75 8.55
C ASP A 53 1.55 -15.82 7.61
N THR A 54 2.10 -16.38 6.54
CA THR A 54 2.58 -15.60 5.40
C THR A 54 1.40 -15.25 4.50
N ALA A 55 1.30 -13.98 4.11
CA ALA A 55 0.28 -13.48 3.20
C ALA A 55 0.87 -12.38 2.29
N TYR A 56 0.11 -12.03 1.25
CA TYR A 56 0.43 -10.96 0.31
C TYR A 56 -0.64 -9.87 0.38
N ALA A 57 -0.21 -8.62 0.55
CA ALA A 57 -1.04 -7.45 0.34
C ALA A 57 -0.99 -7.05 -1.15
N ILE A 58 -2.11 -7.22 -1.85
CA ILE A 58 -2.26 -6.92 -3.27
C ILE A 58 -2.92 -5.55 -3.42
N ILE A 59 -2.23 -4.62 -4.07
CA ILE A 59 -2.64 -3.22 -4.18
C ILE A 59 -2.51 -2.76 -5.63
N LYS A 60 -3.60 -2.23 -6.20
CA LYS A 60 -3.55 -1.62 -7.54
C LYS A 60 -2.78 -0.31 -7.46
N ALA A 61 -1.90 -0.03 -8.43
CA ALA A 61 -1.12 1.21 -8.47
C ALA A 61 -1.93 2.53 -8.34
N PRO A 62 -3.11 2.70 -8.98
CA PRO A 62 -3.91 3.92 -8.83
C PRO A 62 -4.59 4.06 -7.46
N PHE A 63 -4.48 3.07 -6.57
CA PHE A 63 -4.95 3.20 -5.18
C PHE A 63 -3.86 3.70 -4.22
N VAL A 64 -2.64 3.89 -4.73
CA VAL A 64 -1.52 4.47 -3.98
C VAL A 64 -1.49 5.97 -4.27
N MET A 65 -1.95 6.77 -3.32
CA MET A 65 -1.76 8.22 -3.36
C MET A 65 -0.37 8.57 -2.86
N VAL A 66 0.15 9.73 -3.24
CA VAL A 66 1.49 10.21 -2.85
C VAL A 66 1.38 11.63 -2.31
N ALA A 67 2.01 11.90 -1.18
CA ALA A 67 2.10 13.23 -0.57
C ALA A 67 3.56 13.60 -0.32
N LYS A 68 3.91 14.89 -0.46
CA LYS A 68 5.25 15.41 -0.12
C LYS A 68 5.50 15.35 1.39
N ASP A 69 4.52 15.80 2.17
CA ASP A 69 4.60 15.84 3.63
C ASP A 69 3.76 14.75 4.28
N LYS A 70 4.11 14.39 5.52
CA LYS A 70 3.35 13.40 6.29
C LYS A 70 1.99 13.99 6.68
N PRO A 71 0.88 13.45 6.17
CA PRO A 71 -0.45 13.95 6.53
C PRO A 71 -0.84 13.48 7.94
N THR A 72 -1.55 14.33 8.68
CA THR A 72 -1.90 14.07 10.09
C THR A 72 -3.41 14.03 10.37
N ASN A 73 -4.27 14.42 9.41
CA ASN A 73 -5.72 14.46 9.60
C ASN A 73 -6.47 13.93 8.38
N ILE A 74 -6.29 12.65 8.09
CA ILE A 74 -6.92 11.96 6.95
C ILE A 74 -7.40 10.57 7.36
N SER A 75 -8.31 9.99 6.58
CA SER A 75 -8.97 8.72 6.91
C SER A 75 -8.17 7.46 6.58
N THR A 76 -7.01 7.58 5.93
CA THR A 76 -6.17 6.43 5.58
C THR A 76 -5.31 5.97 6.75
N ARG A 77 -5.02 4.67 6.81
CA ARG A 77 -4.25 4.05 7.90
C ARG A 77 -2.87 3.59 7.46
N ASN A 78 -2.66 3.40 6.17
CA ASN A 78 -1.35 3.14 5.60
C ASN A 78 -0.78 4.49 5.14
N ILE A 79 0.20 4.97 5.90
CA ILE A 79 1.01 6.15 5.58
C ILE A 79 2.46 5.70 5.71
N ILE A 80 3.12 5.52 4.57
CA ILE A 80 4.42 4.86 4.50
C ILE A 80 5.40 5.88 3.94
N GLU A 81 6.48 6.17 4.68
CA GLU A 81 7.57 6.97 4.16
C GLU A 81 8.34 6.18 3.10
N THR A 82 8.59 6.81 1.96
CA THR A 82 9.22 6.19 0.81
C THR A 82 10.16 7.16 0.13
N LYS A 83 11.03 6.63 -0.74
CA LYS A 83 11.87 7.44 -1.61
C LYS A 83 11.48 7.23 -3.07
N VAL A 84 11.28 8.30 -3.83
CA VAL A 84 11.03 8.21 -5.27
C VAL A 84 12.31 7.76 -5.97
N THR A 85 12.27 6.62 -6.65
CA THR A 85 13.42 6.08 -7.40
C THR A 85 13.26 6.22 -8.91
N GLU A 86 12.03 6.36 -9.39
CA GLU A 86 11.72 6.53 -10.81
C GLU A 86 10.41 7.31 -10.95
N VAL A 87 10.37 8.21 -11.92
CA VAL A 87 9.15 8.91 -12.37
C VAL A 87 9.05 8.69 -13.87
N LYS A 88 7.98 8.06 -14.33
CA LYS A 88 7.71 7.81 -15.73
C LYS A 88 6.44 8.53 -16.16
N ASN A 89 6.62 9.67 -16.82
CA ASN A 89 5.52 10.49 -17.27
C ASN A 89 4.82 9.89 -18.50
N GLY A 90 3.50 10.04 -18.53
CA GLY A 90 2.65 9.71 -19.67
C GLY A 90 1.76 10.90 -20.03
N MET A 91 0.87 10.74 -21.02
CA MET A 91 0.01 11.85 -21.47
C MET A 91 -1.14 12.19 -20.50
N VAL A 92 -1.48 11.28 -19.60
CA VAL A 92 -2.63 11.43 -18.67
C VAL A 92 -2.22 11.03 -17.25
N ASN A 93 -1.44 9.96 -17.13
CA ASN A 93 -0.96 9.46 -15.85
C ASN A 93 0.55 9.27 -15.89
N SER A 94 1.15 9.39 -14.72
CA SER A 94 2.55 9.12 -14.46
C SER A 94 2.68 7.94 -13.50
N GLU A 95 3.67 7.08 -13.75
CA GLU A 95 4.01 5.97 -12.88
C GLU A 95 5.22 6.34 -12.01
N LEU A 96 5.07 6.22 -10.69
CA LEU A 96 6.15 6.47 -9.73
C LEU A 96 6.58 5.13 -9.11
N LYS A 97 7.89 4.89 -9.04
CA LYS A 97 8.48 3.84 -8.21
C LYS A 97 8.93 4.43 -6.88
N LEU A 98 8.43 3.85 -5.79
CA LEU A 98 8.59 4.32 -4.43
C LEU A 98 9.29 3.23 -3.61
N ALA A 99 10.56 3.41 -3.30
CA ALA A 99 11.31 2.47 -2.47
C ALA A 99 10.91 2.60 -0.99
N MET A 100 10.68 1.46 -0.34
CA MET A 100 10.44 1.34 1.09
C MET A 100 11.19 0.12 1.65
N GLY A 101 12.17 0.32 2.54
CA GLY A 101 13.02 -0.78 3.01
C GLY A 101 13.60 -1.61 1.85
N SER A 102 13.29 -2.91 1.79
CA SER A 102 13.70 -3.82 0.72
C SER A 102 12.64 -4.03 -0.39
N GLN A 103 11.51 -3.34 -0.32
CA GLN A 103 10.39 -3.48 -1.26
C GLN A 103 10.14 -2.18 -2.03
N THR A 104 9.42 -2.27 -3.14
CA THR A 104 9.07 -1.11 -3.98
C THR A 104 7.56 -1.07 -4.18
N LEU A 105 6.96 0.09 -3.92
CA LEU A 105 5.61 0.40 -4.37
C LEU A 105 5.63 1.07 -5.74
N THR A 106 4.61 0.78 -6.52
CA THR A 106 4.27 1.49 -7.73
C THR A 106 2.99 2.29 -7.47
N ALA A 107 3.06 3.60 -7.68
CA ALA A 107 1.91 4.49 -7.70
C ALA A 107 1.63 4.93 -9.13
N VAL A 108 0.36 5.07 -9.49
CA VAL A 108 -0.07 5.73 -10.73
C VAL A 108 -0.94 6.90 -10.35
N ILE A 109 -0.45 8.11 -10.61
CA ILE A 109 -1.13 9.38 -10.34
C ILE A 109 -1.30 10.16 -11.64
N THR A 110 -2.10 11.21 -11.65
CA THR A 110 -2.23 12.06 -12.83
C THR A 110 -0.90 12.73 -13.16
N GLU A 111 -0.69 13.04 -14.43
CA GLU A 111 0.45 13.87 -14.82
C GLU A 111 0.40 15.19 -14.02
N ASP A 112 -0.73 15.91 -14.05
CA ASP A 112 -0.91 17.18 -13.36
C ASP A 112 -0.47 17.14 -11.87
N ALA A 113 -0.65 16.02 -11.17
CA ALA A 113 -0.21 15.89 -9.79
C ALA A 113 1.32 15.80 -9.65
N VAL A 114 2.03 15.22 -10.63
CA VAL A 114 3.49 15.23 -10.70
C VAL A 114 4.01 16.64 -10.91
N GLU A 115 3.41 17.39 -11.84
CA GLU A 115 3.76 18.78 -12.12
C GLU A 115 3.44 19.70 -10.92
N ASP A 116 2.19 19.72 -10.46
CA ASP A 116 1.72 20.60 -9.39
C ASP A 116 2.50 20.40 -8.07
N LEU A 117 2.76 19.13 -7.72
CA LEU A 117 3.47 18.78 -6.49
C LEU A 117 4.97 18.67 -6.68
N HIS A 118 5.47 18.85 -7.92
CA HIS A 118 6.88 18.81 -8.26
C HIS A 118 7.57 17.52 -7.77
N PHE A 119 7.01 16.35 -8.10
CA PHE A 119 7.62 15.05 -7.73
C PHE A 119 8.85 14.75 -8.60
N ASN A 120 9.99 14.50 -7.95
CA ASN A 120 11.27 14.24 -8.58
C ASN A 120 11.91 12.95 -8.02
N VAL A 121 12.76 12.32 -8.83
CA VAL A 121 13.60 11.22 -8.36
C VAL A 121 14.51 11.73 -7.23
N GLY A 122 14.54 10.98 -6.13
CA GLY A 122 15.31 11.31 -4.94
C GLY A 122 14.47 11.89 -3.80
N ASP A 123 13.26 12.36 -4.08
CA ASP A 123 12.36 12.90 -3.07
C ASP A 123 12.00 11.86 -2.01
N THR A 124 11.99 12.28 -0.74
CA THR A 124 11.26 11.57 0.31
C THR A 124 9.80 11.97 0.24
N VAL A 125 8.91 11.00 0.14
CA VAL A 125 7.46 11.19 0.00
C VAL A 125 6.70 10.14 0.81
N TYR A 126 5.44 10.38 1.08
CA TYR A 126 4.56 9.46 1.80
C TYR A 126 3.60 8.78 0.83
N ALA A 127 3.64 7.46 0.77
CA ALA A 127 2.64 6.64 0.07
C ALA A 127 1.44 6.41 0.98
N LEU A 128 0.24 6.63 0.46
CA LEU A 128 -1.01 6.52 1.20
C LEU A 128 -1.95 5.53 0.55
N ILE A 129 -2.44 4.56 1.33
CA ILE A 129 -3.30 3.49 0.80
C ILE A 129 -4.43 3.22 1.78
N LYS A 130 -5.67 3.39 1.33
CA LYS A 130 -6.82 3.10 2.19
C LYS A 130 -6.89 1.59 2.46
N ALA A 131 -7.08 1.19 3.72
CA ALA A 131 -7.00 -0.22 4.12
C ALA A 131 -8.01 -1.13 3.38
N ASN A 132 -9.17 -0.60 3.01
CA ASN A 132 -10.21 -1.30 2.25
C ASN A 132 -9.91 -1.44 0.74
N PHE A 133 -8.80 -0.88 0.25
CA PHE A 133 -8.32 -1.06 -1.13
C PHE A 133 -7.21 -2.11 -1.25
N ILE A 134 -6.90 -2.80 -0.15
CA ILE A 134 -5.87 -3.83 -0.08
C ILE A 134 -6.53 -5.20 -0.03
N ILE A 135 -6.30 -6.01 -1.05
CA ILE A 135 -6.74 -7.40 -1.09
C ILE A 135 -5.67 -8.25 -0.41
N LEU A 136 -6.08 -9.23 0.39
CA LEU A 136 -5.16 -10.24 0.93
C LEU A 136 -5.21 -11.51 0.07
N ALA A 137 -4.06 -12.14 -0.08
CA ALA A 137 -3.93 -13.47 -0.64
C ALA A 137 -2.97 -14.30 0.22
N LYS A 138 -3.28 -15.58 0.41
CA LYS A 138 -2.48 -16.54 1.15
C LYS A 138 -1.93 -17.58 0.17
#